data_AF-A0A3B4ZQP5-F1
#
_entry.id   AF-A0A3B4ZQP5-F1
#
_cell.length_a   1.000
_cell.length_b   1.000
_cell.length_c   1.000
_cell.angle_alpha   90.00
_cell.angle_beta   90.00
_cell.angle_gamma   90.00
#
_symmetry.space_group_name_H-M   'P 1'
#
loop_
_entity.id
_entity.type
_entity.pdbx_description
1 polymer ?
#
loop_
_entity_poly.entity_id
_entity_poly.type
_entity_poly.pdbx_seq_one_letter_code
_entity_poly.pdbx_strand_id
1 'polypeptide(L)'
;MREIVHIQAGQCGNQIGAKFWEVISDEHGIDPTGSYQGDSDLQLERINVYYNEASGSKFVPRAILVDLEPGTMDSVRSGPFGQLFRPDNFVFGQSGAGNNWAKGHYTEGAELVDSVLDVVRKESENCDCLQGFQLTHSLGGGTGSGMGTLLISKIREEYPDRIMNTFSVMPSPKVSDTVVEPYNATLSVHQLVENTDETFSIDNEALTAIQELFRRISEQFTAMFRRKAFLHWYTGEGMDEMEFTEAESNMNDLVSEYQQYQDATADEMGEYEEDEMEDEEEVRHDVRH
;
A
#
# COMPACT_ATOMS: atom_id res chain seq x y z
N MET A 1 7.45 23.20 -0.52
CA MET A 1 6.30 22.75 0.29
C MET A 1 6.43 21.25 0.47
N ARG A 2 5.50 20.55 1.11
CA ARG A 2 5.63 19.12 1.43
C ARG A 2 4.39 18.41 0.92
N GLU A 3 4.31 18.10 -0.37
CA GLU A 3 3.14 17.44 -0.95
C GLU A 3 3.23 15.92 -0.86
N ILE A 4 2.08 15.26 -0.62
CA ILE A 4 1.96 13.80 -0.61
C ILE A 4 0.89 13.41 -1.63
N VAL A 5 1.18 12.41 -2.45
CA VAL A 5 0.19 11.79 -3.35
C VAL A 5 -0.34 10.53 -2.68
N HIS A 6 -1.65 10.50 -2.44
CA HIS A 6 -2.31 9.37 -1.81
C HIS A 6 -2.93 8.46 -2.87
N ILE A 7 -2.73 7.16 -2.73
CA ILE A 7 -3.22 6.13 -3.64
C ILE A 7 -4.05 5.14 -2.82
N GLN A 8 -5.19 4.72 -3.34
CA GLN A 8 -6.11 3.77 -2.73
C GLN A 8 -6.31 2.62 -3.69
N ALA A 9 -6.00 1.38 -3.29
CA ALA A 9 -6.09 0.22 -4.17
C ALA A 9 -7.02 -0.88 -3.63
N GLY A 10 -7.96 -1.29 -4.49
CA GLY A 10 -8.92 -2.35 -4.22
C GLY A 10 -10.02 -1.96 -3.22
N GLN A 11 -10.96 -2.87 -2.99
CA GLN A 11 -12.13 -2.60 -2.16
C GLN A 11 -11.79 -2.08 -0.75
N CYS A 12 -10.91 -2.77 -0.03
CA CYS A 12 -10.55 -2.39 1.33
C CYS A 12 -9.81 -1.03 1.36
N GLY A 13 -8.85 -0.84 0.46
CA GLY A 13 -8.09 0.41 0.34
C GLY A 13 -9.00 1.60 0.09
N ASN A 14 -9.92 1.48 -0.88
CA ASN A 14 -10.88 2.54 -1.20
C ASN A 14 -11.88 2.84 -0.06
N GLN A 15 -12.30 1.84 0.72
CA GLN A 15 -13.18 2.06 1.86
C GLN A 15 -12.48 2.79 3.01
N ILE A 16 -11.26 2.38 3.34
CA ILE A 16 -10.46 3.01 4.38
C ILE A 16 -10.02 4.40 3.94
N GLY A 17 -9.53 4.54 2.71
CA GLY A 17 -9.14 5.82 2.15
C GLY A 17 -10.31 6.80 2.07
N ALA A 18 -11.51 6.37 1.68
CA ALA A 18 -12.71 7.23 1.75
C ALA A 18 -12.99 7.74 3.16
N LYS A 19 -12.82 6.89 4.19
CA LYS A 19 -12.97 7.30 5.59
C LYS A 19 -11.84 8.19 6.08
N PHE A 20 -10.62 7.95 5.63
CA PHE A 20 -9.48 8.83 5.88
C PHE A 20 -9.79 10.24 5.35
N TRP A 21 -10.20 10.37 4.09
CA TRP A 21 -10.54 11.66 3.48
C TRP A 21 -11.72 12.36 4.14
N GLU A 22 -12.72 11.63 4.64
CA GLU A 22 -13.81 12.19 5.46
C GLU A 22 -13.25 12.83 6.74
N VAL A 23 -12.43 12.08 7.50
CA VAL A 23 -11.87 12.55 8.77
C VAL A 23 -10.93 13.73 8.58
N ILE A 24 -10.00 13.66 7.63
CA ILE A 24 -9.06 14.77 7.41
C ILE A 24 -9.74 16.00 6.82
N SER A 25 -10.80 15.84 6.02
CA SER A 25 -11.59 16.97 5.54
C SER A 25 -12.29 17.66 6.70
N ASP A 26 -12.90 16.89 7.62
CA ASP A 26 -13.52 17.45 8.81
C ASP A 26 -12.50 18.17 9.72
N GLU A 27 -11.30 17.60 9.91
CA GLU A 27 -10.22 18.23 10.69
C GLU A 27 -9.74 19.56 10.07
N HIS A 28 -9.63 19.61 8.74
CA HIS A 28 -9.27 20.81 7.99
C HIS A 28 -10.46 21.76 7.71
N GLY A 29 -11.68 21.41 8.16
CA GLY A 29 -12.88 22.21 7.94
C GLY A 29 -13.29 22.31 6.46
N ILE A 30 -13.01 21.30 5.65
CA ILE A 30 -13.37 21.22 4.23
C ILE A 30 -14.69 20.50 4.07
N ASP A 31 -15.65 21.15 3.42
CA ASP A 31 -16.95 20.53 3.13
C ASP A 31 -16.90 19.58 1.92
N PRO A 32 -17.93 18.77 1.68
CA PRO A 32 -17.99 17.87 0.51
C PRO A 32 -17.91 18.53 -0.86
N THR A 33 -18.05 19.86 -0.93
CA THR A 33 -17.93 20.63 -2.18
C THR A 33 -16.51 21.16 -2.41
N GLY A 34 -15.60 20.90 -1.46
CA GLY A 34 -14.22 21.36 -1.43
C GLY A 34 -14.06 22.77 -0.86
N SER A 35 -15.11 23.38 -0.32
CA SER A 35 -15.04 24.73 0.24
C SER A 35 -14.65 24.69 1.72
N TYR A 36 -13.77 25.61 2.12
CA TYR A 36 -13.35 25.77 3.51
C TYR A 36 -14.43 26.48 4.33
N GLN A 37 -14.88 25.83 5.40
CA GLN A 37 -15.80 26.33 6.42
C GLN A 37 -15.20 26.26 7.83
N GLY A 38 -13.87 26.11 7.94
CA GLY A 38 -13.17 26.04 9.22
C GLY A 38 -13.15 27.37 9.98
N ASP A 39 -12.77 27.29 11.25
CA ASP A 39 -12.76 28.39 12.21
C ASP A 39 -11.36 28.80 12.67
N SER A 40 -10.33 28.05 12.28
CA SER A 40 -8.94 28.25 12.74
C SER A 40 -7.95 28.35 11.57
N ASP A 41 -7.14 29.40 11.55
CA ASP A 41 -6.10 29.59 10.52
C ASP A 41 -5.08 28.43 10.48
N LEU A 42 -4.91 27.70 11.58
CA LEU A 42 -4.05 26.52 11.65
C LEU A 42 -4.53 25.38 10.73
N GLN A 43 -5.82 25.31 10.43
CA GLN A 43 -6.39 24.31 9.52
C GLN A 43 -5.91 24.54 8.08
N LEU A 44 -5.53 25.76 7.71
CA LEU A 44 -5.05 26.09 6.36
C LEU A 44 -3.52 26.08 6.25
N GLU A 45 -2.77 26.13 7.36
CA GLU A 45 -1.31 26.30 7.33
C GLU A 45 -0.58 25.20 6.55
N ARG A 46 -1.09 23.95 6.60
CA ARG A 46 -0.50 22.77 5.95
C ARG A 46 -1.46 22.00 5.07
N ILE A 47 -2.56 22.64 4.64
CA ILE A 47 -3.59 21.97 3.82
C ILE A 47 -3.04 21.49 2.47
N ASN A 48 -2.04 22.20 1.94
CA ASN A 48 -1.40 21.90 0.67
C ASN A 48 -0.66 20.53 0.67
N VAL A 49 -0.41 19.93 1.83
CA VAL A 49 0.20 18.59 1.91
C VAL A 49 -0.68 17.57 1.19
N TYR A 50 -1.98 17.56 1.49
CA TYR A 50 -2.96 16.60 0.97
C TYR A 50 -3.90 17.16 -0.09
N TYR A 51 -4.08 18.49 -0.16
CA TYR A 51 -5.04 19.10 -1.09
C TYR A 51 -4.35 19.98 -2.12
N ASN A 52 -4.85 19.90 -3.35
CA ASN A 52 -4.66 20.88 -4.42
C ASN A 52 -5.64 22.04 -4.22
N GLU A 53 -5.15 23.28 -4.28
CA GLU A 53 -6.01 24.46 -4.35
C GLU A 53 -6.44 24.70 -5.82
N ALA A 54 -7.71 24.49 -6.10
CA ALA A 54 -8.34 24.76 -7.39
C ALA A 54 -8.95 26.17 -7.42
N SER A 55 -9.38 26.59 -8.62
CA SER A 55 -10.02 27.89 -8.81
C SER A 55 -11.28 28.06 -7.93
N GLY A 56 -11.41 29.24 -7.33
CA GLY A 56 -12.54 29.56 -6.44
C GLY A 56 -12.36 29.10 -4.98
N SER A 57 -11.11 28.98 -4.50
CA SER A 57 -10.79 28.57 -3.13
C SER A 57 -11.40 27.21 -2.77
N LYS A 58 -11.35 26.29 -3.74
CA LYS A 58 -11.79 24.91 -3.58
C LYS A 58 -10.58 24.01 -3.40
N PHE A 59 -10.64 23.13 -2.43
CA PHE A 59 -9.61 22.15 -2.13
C PHE A 59 -10.01 20.80 -2.69
N VAL A 60 -9.13 20.20 -3.48
CA VAL A 60 -9.32 18.88 -4.10
C VAL A 60 -8.24 17.94 -3.60
N PRO A 61 -8.58 16.78 -3.00
CA PRO A 61 -7.63 15.76 -2.57
C PRO A 61 -6.63 15.37 -3.67
N ARG A 62 -5.35 15.27 -3.31
CA ARG A 62 -4.32 14.52 -4.07
C ARG A 62 -4.52 13.03 -3.86
N ALA A 63 -5.63 12.51 -4.35
CA ALA A 63 -6.01 11.12 -4.21
C ALA A 63 -6.21 10.46 -5.57
N ILE A 64 -5.71 9.24 -5.70
CA ILE A 64 -5.91 8.36 -6.86
C ILE A 64 -6.61 7.11 -6.37
N LEU A 65 -7.75 6.80 -6.99
CA LEU A 65 -8.60 5.67 -6.60
C LEU A 65 -8.51 4.61 -7.68
N VAL A 66 -8.06 3.43 -7.27
CA VAL A 66 -7.74 2.33 -8.18
C VAL A 66 -8.53 1.09 -7.75
N ASP A 67 -9.23 0.48 -8.70
CA ASP A 67 -9.78 -0.86 -8.50
C ASP A 67 -9.97 -1.60 -9.82
N LEU A 68 -9.85 -2.91 -9.80
CA LEU A 68 -10.14 -3.74 -10.97
C LEU A 68 -11.65 -3.96 -11.15
N GLU A 69 -12.43 -3.70 -10.10
CA GLU A 69 -13.89 -3.78 -10.11
C GLU A 69 -14.55 -2.39 -10.14
N PRO A 70 -15.56 -2.14 -11.00
CA PRO A 70 -16.24 -0.85 -11.06
C PRO A 70 -17.15 -0.57 -9.84
N GLY A 71 -17.64 -1.62 -9.17
CA GLY A 71 -18.67 -1.47 -8.12
C GLY A 71 -18.21 -0.72 -6.87
N THR A 72 -16.91 -0.75 -6.56
CA THR A 72 -16.33 -0.04 -5.42
C THR A 72 -16.28 1.47 -5.67
N MET A 73 -16.00 1.88 -6.91
CA MET A 73 -15.96 3.28 -7.32
C MET A 73 -17.33 3.96 -7.19
N ASP A 74 -18.40 3.27 -7.59
CA ASP A 74 -19.77 3.77 -7.44
C ASP A 74 -20.13 3.98 -5.96
N SER A 75 -19.69 3.05 -5.10
CA SER A 75 -19.89 3.15 -3.66
C SER A 75 -19.18 4.37 -3.07
N VAL A 76 -17.91 4.59 -3.42
CA VAL A 76 -17.14 5.77 -2.98
C VAL A 76 -17.77 7.07 -3.49
N ARG A 77 -18.17 7.12 -4.77
CA ARG A 77 -18.79 8.30 -5.38
C ARG A 77 -20.14 8.66 -4.76
N SER A 78 -20.88 7.65 -4.28
CA SER A 78 -22.14 7.82 -3.54
C SER A 78 -21.94 8.21 -2.07
N GLY A 79 -20.72 8.12 -1.56
CA GLY A 79 -20.37 8.47 -0.19
C GLY A 79 -20.44 9.97 0.09
N PRO A 80 -20.35 10.38 1.37
CA PRO A 80 -20.52 11.77 1.79
C PRO A 80 -19.57 12.75 1.09
N PHE A 81 -18.31 12.34 0.93
CA PHE A 81 -17.25 13.11 0.26
C PHE A 81 -16.92 12.60 -1.15
N GLY A 82 -17.77 11.76 -1.75
CA GLY A 82 -17.49 11.14 -3.05
C GLY A 82 -17.32 12.14 -4.20
N GLN A 83 -17.95 13.32 -4.12
CA GLN A 83 -17.85 14.39 -5.12
C GLN A 83 -16.63 15.30 -4.93
N LEU A 84 -15.89 15.13 -3.83
CA LEU A 84 -14.69 15.90 -3.52
C LEU A 84 -13.51 15.47 -4.41
N PHE A 85 -13.46 14.18 -4.76
CA PHE A 85 -12.40 13.60 -5.58
C PHE A 85 -12.48 14.05 -7.05
N ARG A 86 -11.32 14.23 -7.67
CA ARG A 86 -11.23 14.55 -9.10
C ARG A 86 -11.76 13.37 -9.93
N PRO A 87 -12.74 13.54 -10.83
CA PRO A 87 -13.29 12.44 -11.63
C PRO A 87 -12.25 11.71 -12.49
N ASP A 88 -11.24 12.43 -12.98
CA ASP A 88 -10.13 11.88 -13.77
C ASP A 88 -9.22 10.95 -12.95
N ASN A 89 -9.27 11.02 -11.62
CA ASN A 89 -8.40 10.23 -10.74
C ASN A 89 -9.02 8.88 -10.33
N PHE A 90 -10.19 8.55 -10.87
CA PHE A 90 -10.81 7.24 -10.73
C PHE A 90 -10.34 6.36 -11.89
N VAL A 91 -9.47 5.40 -11.60
CA VAL A 91 -8.96 4.45 -12.58
C VAL A 91 -9.49 3.07 -12.22
N PHE A 92 -10.30 2.49 -13.09
CA PHE A 92 -10.90 1.19 -12.81
C PHE A 92 -11.02 0.25 -13.99
N GLY A 93 -10.90 -1.04 -13.69
CA GLY A 93 -11.06 -2.14 -14.64
C GLY A 93 -12.52 -2.54 -14.86
N GLN A 94 -12.72 -3.58 -15.66
CA GLN A 94 -14.03 -4.23 -15.86
C GLN A 94 -14.10 -5.64 -15.26
N SER A 95 -12.96 -6.19 -14.85
CA SER A 95 -12.78 -7.57 -14.43
C SER A 95 -12.06 -7.56 -13.08
N GLY A 96 -12.66 -8.16 -12.06
CA GLY A 96 -12.07 -8.21 -10.72
C GLY A 96 -10.95 -9.22 -10.60
N ALA A 97 -10.05 -8.99 -9.64
CA ALA A 97 -8.98 -9.94 -9.33
C ALA A 97 -9.47 -11.26 -8.70
N GLY A 98 -10.73 -11.31 -8.21
CA GLY A 98 -11.31 -12.55 -7.64
C GLY A 98 -10.52 -13.11 -6.46
N ASN A 99 -9.99 -12.23 -5.59
CA ASN A 99 -9.10 -12.58 -4.46
C ASN A 99 -7.85 -13.39 -4.86
N ASN A 100 -7.34 -13.18 -6.08
CA ASN A 100 -6.13 -13.81 -6.56
C ASN A 100 -5.03 -12.74 -6.79
N TRP A 101 -3.95 -12.82 -6.01
CA TRP A 101 -2.80 -11.93 -6.13
C TRP A 101 -2.17 -11.97 -7.54
N ALA A 102 -2.01 -13.16 -8.14
CA ALA A 102 -1.40 -13.30 -9.46
C ALA A 102 -2.21 -12.60 -10.56
N LYS A 103 -3.55 -12.54 -10.42
CA LYS A 103 -4.38 -11.74 -11.33
C LYS A 103 -4.13 -10.24 -11.20
N GLY A 104 -4.02 -9.77 -9.97
CA GLY A 104 -3.69 -8.37 -9.69
C GLY A 104 -2.28 -8.01 -10.16
N HIS A 105 -1.34 -8.94 -10.09
CA HIS A 105 0.08 -8.64 -10.36
C HIS A 105 0.51 -8.89 -11.81
N TYR A 106 0.04 -9.97 -12.45
CA TYR A 106 0.52 -10.41 -13.76
C TYR A 106 -0.48 -10.24 -14.91
N THR A 107 -1.79 -10.22 -14.63
CA THR A 107 -2.82 -10.18 -15.68
C THR A 107 -3.61 -8.88 -15.65
N GLU A 108 -4.79 -8.88 -15.02
CA GLU A 108 -5.72 -7.74 -15.03
C GLU A 108 -5.11 -6.44 -14.50
N GLY A 109 -4.31 -6.52 -13.43
CA GLY A 109 -3.65 -5.33 -12.88
C GLY A 109 -2.48 -4.84 -13.73
N ALA A 110 -1.78 -5.73 -14.44
CA ALA A 110 -0.73 -5.35 -15.37
C ALA A 110 -1.29 -4.61 -16.60
N GLU A 111 -2.53 -4.88 -17.02
CA GLU A 111 -3.19 -4.13 -18.08
C GLU A 111 -3.62 -2.72 -17.63
N LEU A 112 -3.97 -2.55 -16.34
CA LEU A 112 -4.47 -1.28 -15.81
C LEU A 112 -3.36 -0.36 -15.26
N VAL A 113 -2.21 -0.90 -14.85
CA VAL A 113 -1.16 -0.16 -14.13
C VAL A 113 -0.65 1.06 -14.90
N ASP A 114 -0.49 0.98 -16.23
CA ASP A 114 0.00 2.10 -17.04
C ASP A 114 -0.94 3.30 -16.97
N SER A 115 -2.26 3.05 -16.96
CA SER A 115 -3.27 4.11 -16.83
C SER A 115 -3.22 4.76 -15.45
N VAL A 116 -2.94 3.97 -14.39
CA VAL A 116 -2.76 4.50 -13.04
C VAL A 116 -1.48 5.36 -12.96
N LEU A 117 -0.38 4.87 -13.53
CA LEU A 117 0.90 5.59 -13.55
C LEU A 117 0.78 6.94 -14.28
N ASP A 118 0.00 7.02 -15.36
CA ASP A 118 -0.26 8.31 -16.02
C ASP A 118 -0.94 9.34 -15.10
N VAL A 119 -1.88 8.90 -14.27
CA VAL A 119 -2.52 9.77 -13.27
C VAL A 119 -1.54 10.12 -12.14
N VAL A 120 -0.74 9.15 -11.68
CA VAL A 120 0.32 9.38 -10.68
C VAL A 120 1.32 10.42 -11.16
N ARG A 121 1.77 10.32 -12.42
CA ARG A 121 2.66 11.32 -13.05
C ARG A 121 2.01 12.69 -13.08
N LYS A 122 0.75 12.78 -13.52
CA LYS A 122 0.01 14.05 -13.56
C LYS A 122 -0.13 14.70 -12.19
N GLU A 123 -0.44 13.94 -11.13
CA GLU A 123 -0.52 14.50 -9.77
C GLU A 123 0.86 14.89 -9.22
N SER A 124 1.89 14.09 -9.53
CA SER A 124 3.27 14.36 -9.12
C SER A 124 3.85 15.62 -9.78
N GLU A 125 3.59 15.82 -11.08
CA GLU A 125 3.99 17.03 -11.81
C GLU A 125 3.29 18.30 -11.34
N ASN A 126 2.08 18.15 -10.78
CA ASN A 126 1.34 19.27 -10.17
C ASN A 126 1.83 19.63 -8.75
N CYS A 127 2.81 18.91 -8.20
CA CYS A 127 3.39 19.22 -6.90
C CYS A 127 4.61 20.13 -7.03
N ASP A 128 4.74 21.12 -6.13
CA ASP A 128 5.94 21.96 -6.08
C ASP A 128 7.16 21.18 -5.57
N CYS A 129 6.97 20.32 -4.56
CA CYS A 129 8.02 19.46 -4.00
C CYS A 129 7.39 18.19 -3.39
N LEU A 130 7.17 17.19 -4.24
CA LEU A 130 6.68 15.88 -3.85
C LEU A 130 7.59 15.24 -2.79
N GLN A 131 7.02 14.91 -1.63
CA GLN A 131 7.72 14.16 -0.60
C GLN A 131 7.73 12.66 -0.89
N GLY A 132 6.58 12.15 -1.30
CA GLY A 132 6.37 10.72 -1.36
C GLY A 132 4.92 10.33 -1.64
N PHE A 133 4.71 9.03 -1.58
CA PHE A 133 3.45 8.37 -1.86
C PHE A 133 2.95 7.66 -0.61
N GLN A 134 1.63 7.64 -0.46
CA GLN A 134 0.96 6.84 0.56
C GLN A 134 -0.04 5.91 -0.11
N LEU A 135 0.16 4.59 0.02
CA LEU A 135 -0.78 3.60 -0.50
C LEU A 135 -1.65 3.04 0.62
N THR A 136 -2.97 3.05 0.46
CA THR A 136 -3.91 2.30 1.31
C THR A 136 -4.42 1.08 0.57
N HIS A 137 -4.20 -0.11 1.13
CA HIS A 137 -4.58 -1.38 0.50
C HIS A 137 -4.74 -2.51 1.52
N SER A 138 -5.24 -3.67 1.07
CA SER A 138 -5.29 -4.90 1.87
C SER A 138 -4.43 -5.99 1.27
N LEU A 139 -3.72 -6.74 2.10
CA LEU A 139 -2.85 -7.82 1.62
C LEU A 139 -3.61 -9.13 1.38
N GLY A 140 -4.81 -9.29 1.95
CA GLY A 140 -5.63 -10.50 1.76
C GLY A 140 -6.39 -10.58 0.43
N GLY A 141 -6.65 -9.43 -0.22
CA GLY A 141 -7.42 -9.36 -1.47
C GLY A 141 -6.63 -9.83 -2.70
N GLY A 142 -7.10 -9.48 -3.90
CA GLY A 142 -6.34 -9.66 -5.16
C GLY A 142 -5.89 -8.33 -5.78
N THR A 143 -6.79 -7.34 -5.83
CA THR A 143 -6.47 -6.01 -6.38
C THR A 143 -5.51 -5.24 -5.47
N GLY A 144 -5.90 -5.03 -4.22
CA GLY A 144 -5.07 -4.28 -3.27
C GLY A 144 -3.72 -4.93 -3.04
N SER A 145 -3.67 -6.26 -2.97
CA SER A 145 -2.44 -7.01 -2.72
C SER A 145 -1.56 -7.07 -3.98
N GLY A 146 -2.04 -7.67 -5.08
CA GLY A 146 -1.26 -7.91 -6.30
C GLY A 146 -1.00 -6.68 -7.13
N MET A 147 -2.07 -5.94 -7.48
CA MET A 147 -1.95 -4.71 -8.26
C MET A 147 -1.34 -3.59 -7.41
N GLY A 148 -1.66 -3.53 -6.11
CA GLY A 148 -1.05 -2.56 -5.20
C GLY A 148 0.46 -2.73 -5.11
N THR A 149 0.97 -3.96 -4.93
CA THR A 149 2.43 -4.19 -4.90
C THR A 149 3.10 -3.99 -6.25
N LEU A 150 2.42 -4.34 -7.36
CA LEU A 150 2.91 -4.00 -8.70
C LEU A 150 3.09 -2.49 -8.86
N LEU A 151 2.11 -1.71 -8.40
CA LEU A 151 2.14 -0.26 -8.48
C LEU A 151 3.25 0.33 -7.61
N ILE A 152 3.48 -0.21 -6.40
CA ILE A 152 4.60 0.19 -5.53
C ILE A 152 5.93 0.01 -6.28
N SER A 153 6.17 -1.17 -6.85
CA SER A 153 7.41 -1.46 -7.58
C SER A 153 7.60 -0.50 -8.76
N LYS A 154 6.55 -0.25 -9.55
CA LYS A 154 6.62 0.70 -10.67
C LYS A 154 6.85 2.15 -10.23
N ILE A 155 6.23 2.58 -9.14
CA ILE A 155 6.47 3.92 -8.58
C ILE A 155 7.90 4.02 -8.05
N ARG A 156 8.44 2.96 -7.42
CA ARG A 156 9.83 2.95 -6.94
C ARG A 156 10.85 3.01 -8.09
N GLU A 157 10.55 2.37 -9.22
CA GLU A 157 11.34 2.49 -10.46
C GLU A 157 11.36 3.93 -11.00
N GLU A 158 10.21 4.63 -11.02
CA GLU A 158 10.11 6.00 -11.57
C GLU A 158 10.53 7.10 -10.59
N TYR A 159 10.34 6.86 -9.29
CA TYR A 159 10.55 7.83 -8.22
C TYR A 159 11.41 7.24 -7.09
N PRO A 160 12.66 6.81 -7.36
CA PRO A 160 13.51 6.13 -6.38
C PRO A 160 13.87 7.02 -5.17
N ASP A 161 13.97 8.34 -5.38
CA ASP A 161 14.32 9.30 -4.33
C ASP A 161 13.12 9.75 -3.47
N ARG A 162 11.94 9.16 -3.67
CA ARG A 162 10.71 9.54 -2.98
C ARG A 162 10.31 8.47 -1.97
N ILE A 163 9.83 8.93 -0.82
CA ILE A 163 9.36 8.05 0.24
C ILE A 163 8.09 7.33 -0.21
N MET A 164 8.05 6.02 0.00
CA MET A 164 6.90 5.16 -0.27
C MET A 164 6.39 4.56 1.04
N ASN A 165 5.24 5.04 1.49
CA ASN A 165 4.59 4.56 2.70
C ASN A 165 3.34 3.77 2.36
N THR A 166 3.07 2.70 3.11
CA THR A 166 1.84 1.91 2.93
C THR A 166 1.06 1.76 4.23
N PHE A 167 -0.26 1.79 4.13
CA PHE A 167 -1.20 1.40 5.16
C PHE A 167 -1.81 0.07 4.73
N SER A 168 -1.21 -1.01 5.24
CA SER A 168 -1.43 -2.38 4.80
C SER A 168 -2.34 -3.10 5.78
N VAL A 169 -3.57 -3.41 5.35
CA VAL A 169 -4.50 -4.21 6.16
C VAL A 169 -4.16 -5.69 6.04
N MET A 170 -3.84 -6.27 7.18
CA MET A 170 -3.43 -7.67 7.30
C MET A 170 -4.67 -8.58 7.42
N PRO A 171 -4.69 -9.75 6.75
CA PRO A 171 -5.80 -10.68 6.89
C PRO A 171 -5.86 -11.30 8.30
N SER A 172 -7.08 -11.58 8.77
CA SER A 172 -7.32 -12.29 10.03
C SER A 172 -8.35 -13.41 9.83
N PRO A 173 -8.09 -14.63 10.35
CA PRO A 173 -9.03 -15.75 10.25
C PRO A 173 -10.42 -15.51 10.83
N LYS A 174 -10.57 -14.52 11.71
CA LYS A 174 -11.87 -14.20 12.36
C LYS A 174 -12.80 -13.37 11.48
N VAL A 175 -12.23 -12.66 10.51
CA VAL A 175 -12.94 -11.69 9.64
C VAL A 175 -12.78 -12.08 8.15
N SER A 176 -12.03 -13.15 7.87
CA SER A 176 -11.74 -13.63 6.53
C SER A 176 -12.93 -14.38 5.93
N ASP A 177 -13.34 -13.95 4.73
CA ASP A 177 -14.32 -14.65 3.90
C ASP A 177 -13.63 -15.58 2.87
N THR A 178 -12.31 -15.46 2.68
CA THR A 178 -11.58 -16.17 1.62
C THR A 178 -10.39 -16.98 2.15
N VAL A 179 -10.34 -18.26 1.80
CA VAL A 179 -9.31 -19.19 2.27
C VAL A 179 -7.90 -18.93 1.70
N VAL A 180 -7.76 -18.19 0.60
CA VAL A 180 -6.47 -17.93 -0.06
C VAL A 180 -5.76 -16.65 0.40
N GLU A 181 -6.35 -15.92 1.35
CA GLU A 181 -5.75 -14.69 1.90
C GLU A 181 -4.30 -14.84 2.39
N PRO A 182 -3.89 -15.95 3.05
CA PRO A 182 -2.49 -16.11 3.46
C PRO A 182 -1.52 -16.19 2.27
N TYR A 183 -1.93 -16.75 1.12
CA TYR A 183 -1.09 -16.72 -0.09
C TYR A 183 -0.89 -15.29 -0.57
N ASN A 184 -1.99 -14.55 -0.73
CA ASN A 184 -1.94 -13.16 -1.19
C ASN A 184 -1.09 -12.29 -0.26
N ALA A 185 -1.22 -12.49 1.05
CA ALA A 185 -0.48 -11.72 2.02
C ALA A 185 1.02 -12.05 2.03
N THR A 186 1.40 -13.33 1.98
CA THR A 186 2.83 -13.71 1.93
C THR A 186 3.51 -13.16 0.68
N LEU A 187 2.86 -13.25 -0.48
CA LEU A 187 3.37 -12.70 -1.74
C LEU A 187 3.50 -11.18 -1.69
N SER A 188 2.50 -10.49 -1.12
CA SER A 188 2.57 -9.04 -0.97
C SER A 188 3.64 -8.58 0.02
N VAL A 189 3.83 -9.27 1.16
CA VAL A 189 4.83 -8.86 2.15
C VAL A 189 6.24 -8.89 1.57
N HIS A 190 6.58 -9.91 0.78
CA HIS A 190 7.87 -9.94 0.08
C HIS A 190 8.10 -8.66 -0.75
N GLN A 191 7.09 -8.22 -1.51
CA GLN A 191 7.18 -7.00 -2.30
C GLN A 191 7.24 -5.72 -1.45
N LEU A 192 6.58 -5.70 -0.29
CA LEU A 192 6.59 -4.55 0.61
C LEU A 192 7.95 -4.36 1.28
N VAL A 193 8.59 -5.45 1.70
CA VAL A 193 9.92 -5.43 2.35
C VAL A 193 10.96 -4.78 1.42
N GLU A 194 10.90 -5.04 0.12
CA GLU A 194 11.90 -4.53 -0.83
C GLU A 194 11.61 -3.11 -1.35
N ASN A 195 10.33 -2.74 -1.48
CA ASN A 195 9.95 -1.55 -2.25
C ASN A 195 9.30 -0.42 -1.43
N THR A 196 9.11 -0.60 -0.13
CA THR A 196 8.51 0.42 0.75
C THR A 196 9.50 0.89 1.80
N ASP A 197 9.48 2.19 2.10
CA ASP A 197 10.32 2.76 3.15
C ASP A 197 9.64 2.60 4.52
N GLU A 198 8.30 2.71 4.59
CA GLU A 198 7.53 2.43 5.80
C GLU A 198 6.21 1.70 5.50
N THR A 199 5.92 0.64 6.25
CA THR A 199 4.64 -0.09 6.15
C THR A 199 3.93 -0.13 7.50
N PHE A 200 2.81 0.59 7.58
CA PHE A 200 1.88 0.53 8.70
C PHE A 200 1.03 -0.74 8.60
N SER A 201 1.36 -1.72 9.43
CA SER A 201 0.63 -2.99 9.52
C SER A 201 -0.63 -2.82 10.37
N ILE A 202 -1.79 -2.80 9.71
CA ILE A 202 -3.11 -2.68 10.37
C ILE A 202 -3.68 -4.09 10.52
N ASP A 203 -3.55 -4.68 11.70
CA ASP A 203 -4.20 -5.96 12.02
C ASP A 203 -5.60 -5.73 12.59
N ASN A 204 -6.57 -6.46 12.04
CA ASN A 204 -7.92 -6.53 12.58
C ASN A 204 -7.97 -7.34 13.91
N GLU A 205 -6.94 -8.13 14.23
CA GLU A 205 -6.94 -9.03 15.38
C GLU A 205 -6.21 -8.50 16.62
N ALA A 206 -5.02 -7.91 16.51
CA ALA A 206 -4.27 -7.42 17.67
C ALA A 206 -3.15 -6.41 17.32
N LEU A 207 -3.07 -5.32 18.08
CA LEU A 207 -2.06 -4.25 18.00
C LEU A 207 -0.72 -4.57 18.71
N THR A 208 -0.53 -5.78 19.25
CA THR A 208 0.47 -6.01 20.33
C THR A 208 1.78 -6.71 19.97
N ALA A 209 1.93 -7.35 18.80
CA ALA A 209 3.24 -7.87 18.35
C ALA A 209 3.27 -8.15 16.84
N ILE A 210 4.15 -7.46 16.10
CA ILE A 210 4.24 -7.59 14.63
C ILE A 210 4.79 -8.96 14.18
N GLN A 211 5.70 -9.54 14.97
CA GLN A 211 6.27 -10.85 14.68
C GLN A 211 5.21 -11.97 14.73
N GLU A 212 4.31 -11.93 15.72
CA GLU A 212 3.21 -12.90 15.84
C GLU A 212 2.28 -12.85 14.63
N LEU A 213 2.10 -11.66 14.04
CA LEU A 213 1.33 -11.47 12.83
C LEU A 213 1.94 -12.20 11.64
N PHE A 214 3.23 -11.97 11.35
CA PHE A 214 3.93 -12.62 10.23
C PHE A 214 4.00 -14.13 10.43
N ARG A 215 4.27 -14.58 11.66
CA ARG A 215 4.28 -16.00 12.00
C ARG A 215 2.92 -16.67 11.77
N ARG A 216 1.81 -16.02 12.16
CA ARG A 216 0.45 -16.53 11.95
C ARG A 216 0.14 -16.69 10.46
N ILE A 217 0.51 -15.71 9.64
CA ILE A 217 0.31 -15.77 8.18
C ILE A 217 1.17 -16.89 7.58
N SER A 218 2.45 -16.97 7.97
CA SER A 218 3.39 -18.02 7.53
C SER A 218 2.88 -19.43 7.86
N GLU A 219 2.44 -19.68 9.10
CA GLU A 219 1.92 -20.99 9.51
C GLU A 219 0.70 -21.44 8.66
N GLN A 220 -0.19 -20.50 8.31
CA GLN A 220 -1.35 -20.76 7.45
C GLN A 220 -0.95 -20.98 5.99
N PHE A 221 -0.02 -20.16 5.48
CA PHE A 221 0.57 -20.32 4.16
C PHE A 221 1.18 -21.71 4.02
N THR A 222 2.09 -22.11 4.92
CA THR A 222 2.77 -23.40 4.87
C THR A 222 1.78 -24.57 4.92
N ALA A 223 0.73 -24.46 5.75
CA ALA A 223 -0.30 -25.49 5.86
C ALA A 223 -1.06 -25.71 4.54
N MET A 224 -1.34 -24.63 3.80
CA MET A 224 -1.98 -24.69 2.48
C MET A 224 -1.02 -25.15 1.39
N PHE A 225 0.20 -24.59 1.37
CA PHE A 225 1.20 -24.84 0.34
C PHE A 225 1.65 -26.30 0.33
N ARG A 226 1.86 -26.90 1.52
CA ARG A 226 2.16 -28.34 1.65
C ARG A 226 1.09 -29.24 1.05
N ARG A 227 -0.16 -28.79 0.99
CA ARG A 227 -1.29 -29.53 0.40
C ARG A 227 -1.54 -29.15 -1.06
N LYS A 228 -0.76 -28.21 -1.62
CA LYS A 228 -0.98 -27.58 -2.92
C LYS A 228 -2.42 -27.09 -3.10
N ALA A 229 -3.04 -26.63 -2.01
CA ALA A 229 -4.41 -26.15 -2.04
C ALA A 229 -4.47 -24.85 -2.86
N PHE A 230 -5.40 -24.79 -3.84
CA PHE A 230 -5.65 -23.62 -4.70
C PHE A 230 -4.46 -23.09 -5.53
N LEU A 231 -3.31 -23.78 -5.53
CA LEU A 231 -2.10 -23.34 -6.23
C LEU A 231 -2.32 -23.12 -7.73
N HIS A 232 -3.12 -23.98 -8.36
CA HIS A 232 -3.48 -23.89 -9.78
C HIS A 232 -4.21 -22.60 -10.17
N TRP A 233 -4.79 -21.87 -9.21
CA TRP A 233 -5.39 -20.55 -9.48
C TRP A 233 -4.32 -19.50 -9.74
N TYR A 234 -3.14 -19.63 -9.14
CA TYR A 234 -2.03 -18.69 -9.31
C TYR A 234 -1.14 -19.10 -10.47
N THR A 235 -0.76 -20.38 -10.55
CA THR A 235 0.05 -20.88 -11.67
C THR A 235 -0.69 -20.80 -13.02
N GLY A 236 -2.04 -20.81 -12.98
CA GLY A 236 -2.88 -20.59 -14.16
C GLY A 236 -2.75 -19.19 -14.75
N GLU A 237 -2.31 -18.21 -13.96
CA GLU A 237 -2.09 -16.82 -14.37
C GLU A 237 -0.62 -16.55 -14.76
N GLY A 238 0.23 -17.59 -14.78
CA GLY A 238 1.63 -17.50 -15.23
C GLY A 238 2.69 -17.53 -14.13
N MET A 239 2.28 -17.61 -12.86
CA MET A 239 3.18 -17.65 -11.70
C MET A 239 3.90 -19.01 -11.55
N ASP A 240 5.20 -19.01 -11.22
CA ASP A 240 5.94 -20.25 -10.91
C ASP A 240 5.69 -20.72 -9.45
N GLU A 241 5.70 -22.03 -9.20
CA GLU A 241 5.70 -22.57 -7.84
C GLU A 241 6.95 -22.14 -7.05
N MET A 242 8.05 -21.82 -7.74
CA MET A 242 9.28 -21.32 -7.12
C MET A 242 9.06 -19.98 -6.41
N GLU A 243 8.25 -19.08 -6.98
CA GLU A 243 7.93 -17.78 -6.39
C GLU A 243 7.21 -17.92 -5.03
N PHE A 244 6.38 -18.96 -4.87
CA PHE A 244 5.77 -19.27 -3.57
C PHE A 244 6.82 -19.69 -2.53
N THR A 245 7.83 -20.44 -2.97
CA THR A 245 8.89 -20.92 -2.08
C THR A 245 9.80 -19.76 -1.67
N GLU A 246 10.09 -18.85 -2.60
CA GLU A 246 10.85 -17.62 -2.33
C GLU A 246 10.12 -16.72 -1.34
N ALA A 247 8.84 -16.45 -1.58
CA ALA A 247 8.03 -15.63 -0.67
C ALA A 247 7.87 -16.27 0.72
N GLU A 248 7.76 -17.60 0.82
CA GLU A 248 7.77 -18.31 2.11
C GLU A 248 9.12 -18.14 2.83
N SER A 249 10.24 -18.24 2.10
CA SER A 249 11.57 -18.02 2.66
C SER A 249 11.71 -16.61 3.20
N ASN A 250 11.40 -15.59 2.40
CA ASN A 250 11.57 -14.19 2.81
C ASN A 250 10.69 -13.83 4.00
N MET A 251 9.47 -14.38 4.08
CA MET A 251 8.62 -14.21 5.25
C MET A 251 9.26 -14.79 6.52
N ASN A 252 9.88 -15.96 6.41
CA ASN A 252 10.55 -16.60 7.56
C ASN A 252 11.86 -15.90 7.93
N ASP A 253 12.58 -15.35 6.95
CA ASP A 253 13.78 -14.54 7.17
C ASP A 253 13.41 -13.27 7.94
N LEU A 254 12.34 -12.57 7.53
CA LEU A 254 11.82 -11.39 8.24
C LEU A 254 11.41 -11.72 9.69
N VAL A 255 10.72 -12.84 9.91
CA VAL A 255 10.35 -13.29 11.27
C VAL A 255 11.60 -13.57 12.13
N SER A 256 12.66 -14.10 11.51
CA SER A 256 13.91 -14.41 12.19
C SER A 256 14.67 -13.15 12.56
N GLU A 257 14.70 -12.16 11.68
CA GLU A 257 15.29 -10.84 11.93
C GLU A 257 14.62 -10.13 13.11
N TYR A 258 13.28 -10.08 13.14
CA TYR A 258 12.56 -9.54 14.30
C TYR A 258 12.86 -10.28 15.61
N GLN A 259 12.98 -11.61 15.55
CA GLN A 259 13.31 -12.44 16.72
C GLN A 259 14.72 -12.12 17.22
N GLN A 260 15.68 -11.94 16.31
CA GLN A 260 17.06 -11.60 16.63
C GLN A 260 17.14 -10.27 17.38
N TYR A 261 16.48 -9.22 16.90
CA TYR A 261 16.43 -7.94 17.59
C TYR A 261 15.69 -7.98 18.93
N GLN A 262 14.67 -8.84 19.05
CA GLN A 262 13.96 -9.02 20.33
C GLN A 262 14.81 -9.73 21.39
N ASP A 263 15.63 -10.70 20.97
CA ASP A 263 16.51 -11.47 21.85
C ASP A 263 17.84 -10.77 22.10
N ALA A 264 18.22 -9.79 21.27
CA ALA A 264 19.44 -9.02 21.40
C ALA A 264 19.48 -8.23 22.71
N THR A 265 20.61 -8.34 23.41
CA THR A 265 20.86 -7.54 24.61
C THR A 265 21.38 -6.15 24.23
N ALA A 266 21.28 -5.18 25.15
CA ALA A 266 21.70 -3.79 24.89
C ALA A 266 23.19 -3.65 24.49
N ASP A 267 24.03 -4.62 24.86
CA ASP A 267 25.44 -4.67 24.47
C ASP A 267 25.65 -5.24 23.05
N GLU A 268 24.73 -6.08 22.55
CA GLU A 268 24.77 -6.67 21.21
C GLU A 268 24.10 -5.77 20.16
N MET A 269 23.08 -4.98 20.55
CA MET A 269 22.44 -4.01 19.65
C MET A 269 23.39 -2.90 19.17
N GLY A 270 24.41 -2.55 19.96
CA GLY A 270 25.42 -1.56 19.57
C GLY A 270 26.39 -2.04 18.48
N GLU A 271 26.59 -3.35 18.34
CA GLU A 271 27.41 -3.93 17.25
C GLU A 271 26.62 -3.95 15.93
N TYR A 272 25.31 -4.23 15.97
CA TYR A 272 24.44 -4.18 14.78
C TYR A 272 24.26 -2.76 14.20
N GLU A 273 24.17 -1.73 15.05
CA GLU A 273 24.12 -0.33 14.60
C GLU A 273 25.47 0.13 13.99
N GLU A 274 26.61 -0.42 14.44
CA GLU A 274 27.92 -0.13 13.85
C GLU A 274 28.09 -0.82 12.48
N ASP A 275 27.63 -2.06 12.33
CA ASP A 275 27.68 -2.81 11.07
C ASP A 275 26.78 -2.18 9.97
N GLU A 276 25.55 -1.73 10.29
CA GLU A 276 24.69 -1.03 9.32
C GLU A 276 25.29 0.31 8.84
N MET A 277 26.02 1.02 9.72
CA MET A 277 26.69 2.26 9.32
C MET A 277 27.92 2.03 8.43
N GLU A 278 28.62 0.90 8.59
CA GLU A 278 29.72 0.53 7.69
C GLU A 278 29.21 0.18 6.29
N ASP A 279 28.08 -0.53 6.18
CA ASP A 279 27.43 -0.86 4.90
C ASP A 279 26.90 0.40 4.19
N GLU A 280 26.31 1.38 4.91
CA GLU A 280 25.89 2.65 4.33
C GLU A 280 27.08 3.51 3.83
N GLU A 281 28.25 3.44 4.48
CA GLU A 281 29.46 4.14 4.05
C GLU A 281 30.10 3.49 2.81
N GLU A 282 30.09 2.15 2.68
CA GLU A 282 30.58 1.46 1.48
C GLU A 282 29.72 1.79 0.24
N VAL A 283 28.39 1.78 0.37
CA VAL A 283 27.48 2.14 -0.74
C VAL A 283 27.68 3.59 -1.18
N ARG A 284 27.98 4.52 -0.25
CA ARG A 284 28.30 5.92 -0.60
C ARG A 284 29.64 6.09 -1.30
N HIS A 285 30.59 5.17 -1.07
CA HIS A 285 31.92 5.24 -1.67
C HIS A 285 31.92 4.76 -3.13
N ASP A 286 31.05 3.80 -3.49
CA ASP A 286 30.93 3.28 -4.86
C ASP A 286 30.17 4.20 -5.83
N VAL A 287 29.33 5.11 -5.33
CA VAL A 287 28.62 6.10 -6.17
C VAL A 287 29.50 7.31 -6.54
N ARG A 288 30.72 7.41 -5.99
CA ARG A 288 31.64 8.56 -6.22
C ARG A 288 32.83 8.28 -7.14
N HIS A 289 32.88 7.13 -7.81
CA HIS A 289 33.93 6.80 -8.78
C HIS A 289 33.46 6.68 -10.23
#